data_AF-A0A7I7RU34-F1
#
_entry.id   AF-A0A7I7RU34-F1
#
_cell.length_a   1.000
_cell.length_b   1.000
_cell.length_c   1.000
_cell.angle_alpha   90.00
_cell.angle_beta   90.00
_cell.angle_gamma   90.00
#
_symmetry.space_group_name_H-M   'P 1'
#
loop_
_entity.id
_entity.type
_entity.pdbx_description
1 polymer ?
#
loop_
_entity_poly.entity_id
_entity_poly.type
_entity_poly.pdbx_seq_one_letter_code
_entity_poly.pdbx_strand_id
1 'polypeptide(L)'
;MHNPSPALPPHLPMPALPRRIRKVGAPIGVLILLGLIAGLIVIGLTALNPVGTAIGFVLSTVAIAVVVLAYVWLDRWEPEPPRLLILAFLWGASVAVIVSIVLSLWFETLVNPGAVETASVSFVSVAVGAPLIEEAAKGAFLLVMLTGRRRHEMNSLTDCLVYAGLVGAGFAWLEDILYIANGESLGEALVTAAMRLIMAPFAHPLFTTMFGIGVYFAMNRRGVAAKAGFLLLGYAGAVVMHGLWNASSLMGAEAYFGVYVLWMVPIFALAIVLGVNSRRREQRIVSAKLPGMVTAGLVTPAEATWLGSMQARKHAVAAARGIHGKPGATAVGAFAAQVVELAFVKDRIDRGFGDQRVHALLAEESYAVHAARAAAPTLQWLAGYRAPGR
;
A
#
# COMPACT_ATOMS: atom_id res chain seq x y z
N MET A 1 -44.70 -24.32 42.49
CA MET A 1 -44.90 -22.98 41.93
C MET A 1 -43.57 -22.51 41.39
N HIS A 2 -43.38 -22.55 40.07
CA HIS A 2 -42.14 -22.17 39.41
C HIS A 2 -42.23 -20.67 39.11
N ASN A 3 -41.37 -19.88 39.73
CA ASN A 3 -41.34 -18.43 39.55
C ASN A 3 -40.74 -18.14 38.17
N PRO A 4 -41.46 -17.51 37.22
CA PRO A 4 -40.89 -17.18 35.93
C PRO A 4 -39.80 -16.12 36.11
N SER A 5 -38.63 -16.34 35.50
CA SER A 5 -37.55 -15.36 35.42
C SER A 5 -38.10 -14.03 34.86
N PRO A 6 -37.69 -12.87 35.39
CA PRO A 6 -38.13 -11.58 34.86
C PRO A 6 -37.71 -11.45 33.39
N ALA A 7 -38.68 -11.15 32.54
CA ALA A 7 -38.43 -10.86 31.13
C ALA A 7 -37.49 -9.66 31.02
N LEU A 8 -36.40 -9.83 30.25
CA LEU A 8 -35.52 -8.73 29.88
C LEU A 8 -36.36 -7.66 29.17
N PRO A 9 -36.26 -6.37 29.55
CA PRO A 9 -37.04 -5.32 28.92
C PRO A 9 -36.75 -5.26 27.41
N PRO A 10 -37.76 -4.97 26.57
CA PRO A 10 -37.56 -4.83 25.13
C PRO A 10 -36.56 -3.69 24.88
N HIS A 11 -35.44 -4.02 24.22
CA HIS A 11 -34.47 -3.02 23.80
C HIS A 11 -35.15 -2.02 22.86
N LEU A 12 -35.33 -0.79 23.35
CA LEU A 12 -35.71 0.33 22.48
C LEU A 12 -34.66 0.43 21.37
N PRO A 13 -35.06 0.44 20.08
CA PRO A 13 -34.11 0.61 18.99
C PRO A 13 -33.45 1.98 19.16
N MET A 14 -32.17 2.00 19.57
CA MET A 14 -31.41 3.23 19.58
C MET A 14 -31.35 3.77 18.15
N PRO A 15 -31.59 5.07 17.93
CA PRO A 15 -31.45 5.68 16.61
C PRO A 15 -30.08 5.32 16.04
N ALA A 16 -30.05 4.83 14.79
CA ALA A 16 -28.81 4.52 14.12
C ALA A 16 -27.95 5.80 14.10
N LEU A 17 -26.86 5.78 14.87
CA LEU A 17 -25.94 6.90 14.96
C LEU A 17 -25.45 7.24 13.54
N PRO A 18 -25.67 8.47 13.04
CA PRO A 18 -25.37 8.80 11.65
C PRO A 18 -23.88 8.63 11.39
N ARG A 19 -23.55 7.70 10.49
CA ARG A 19 -22.18 7.43 10.08
C ARG A 19 -21.68 8.56 9.20
N ARG A 20 -20.67 9.33 9.64
CA ARG A 20 -19.88 10.15 8.72
C ARG A 20 -19.13 9.21 7.79
N ILE A 21 -19.62 9.06 6.56
CA ILE A 21 -18.88 8.38 5.50
C ILE A 21 -17.61 9.19 5.29
N ARG A 22 -16.44 8.63 5.64
CA ARG A 22 -15.14 9.18 5.25
C ARG A 22 -15.12 9.23 3.70
N LYS A 23 -15.44 10.39 3.12
CA LYS A 23 -15.30 10.67 1.67
C LYS A 23 -13.82 10.90 1.34
N VAL A 24 -12.96 9.96 1.72
CA VAL A 24 -11.53 9.98 1.42
C VAL A 24 -11.28 8.89 0.38
N GLY A 25 -11.98 9.00 -0.76
CA GLY A 25 -11.78 8.13 -1.90
C GLY A 25 -11.17 8.93 -3.06
N ALA A 26 -10.32 8.29 -3.85
CA ALA A 26 -9.97 8.81 -5.16
C ALA A 26 -11.25 9.14 -5.95
N PRO A 27 -11.36 10.32 -6.60
CA PRO A 27 -12.50 10.65 -7.43
C PRO A 27 -12.64 9.59 -8.53
N ILE A 28 -13.85 9.03 -8.71
CA ILE A 28 -14.07 7.96 -9.69
C ILE A 28 -13.68 8.41 -11.10
N GLY A 29 -13.96 9.68 -11.45
CA GLY A 29 -13.54 10.25 -12.73
C GLY A 29 -12.02 10.25 -12.93
N VAL A 30 -11.23 10.47 -11.87
CA VAL A 30 -9.77 10.38 -11.95
C VAL A 30 -9.33 8.93 -12.17
N LEU A 31 -9.93 7.97 -11.47
CA LEU A 31 -9.62 6.55 -11.67
C LEU A 31 -9.93 6.09 -13.11
N ILE A 32 -11.08 6.50 -13.64
CA ILE A 32 -11.48 6.19 -15.03
C ILE A 32 -10.48 6.82 -16.00
N LEU A 33 -10.10 8.09 -15.80
CA LEU A 33 -9.14 8.77 -16.66
C LEU A 33 -7.77 8.08 -16.67
N LEU A 34 -7.21 7.77 -15.50
CA LEU A 34 -5.90 7.10 -15.41
C LEU A 34 -5.95 5.68 -15.98
N GLY A 35 -7.05 4.96 -15.74
CA GLY A 35 -7.27 3.64 -16.34
C GLY A 35 -7.41 3.68 -17.86
N LEU A 36 -8.10 4.70 -18.40
CA LEU A 36 -8.20 4.94 -19.83
C LEU A 36 -6.83 5.25 -20.44
N ILE A 37 -6.02 6.09 -19.79
CA ILE A 37 -4.67 6.40 -20.24
C ILE A 37 -3.81 5.13 -20.29
N ALA A 38 -3.76 4.35 -19.22
CA ALA A 38 -3.01 3.09 -19.18
C ALA A 38 -3.51 2.11 -20.26
N GLY A 39 -4.83 1.99 -20.43
CA GLY A 39 -5.45 1.14 -21.44
C GLY A 39 -5.12 1.58 -22.87
N LEU A 40 -5.14 2.88 -23.16
CA LEU A 40 -4.77 3.44 -24.47
C LEU A 40 -3.30 3.18 -24.80
N ILE A 41 -2.40 3.27 -23.81
CA ILE A 41 -0.99 2.90 -24.01
C ILE A 41 -0.89 1.44 -24.43
N VAL A 42 -1.52 0.52 -23.69
CA VAL A 42 -1.51 -0.93 -24.01
C VAL A 42 -2.14 -1.20 -25.38
N ILE A 43 -3.23 -0.52 -25.74
CA ILE A 43 -3.84 -0.63 -27.08
C ILE A 43 -2.87 -0.15 -28.17
N GLY A 44 -2.19 0.98 -27.95
CA GLY A 44 -1.16 1.49 -28.86
C GLY A 44 -0.03 0.48 -29.07
N LEU A 45 0.47 -0.12 -27.99
CA LEU A 45 1.50 -1.17 -28.07
C LEU A 45 0.99 -2.42 -28.81
N THR A 46 -0.26 -2.81 -28.56
CA THR A 46 -0.89 -3.95 -29.24
C THR A 46 -1.01 -3.70 -30.75
N ALA A 47 -1.28 -2.46 -31.17
CA ALA A 47 -1.33 -2.09 -32.57
C ALA A 47 0.05 -2.16 -33.27
N LEU A 48 1.14 -1.96 -32.52
CA LEU A 48 2.51 -2.04 -33.04
C LEU A 48 3.06 -3.48 -33.02
N ASN A 49 2.89 -4.19 -31.90
CA ASN A 49 3.34 -5.56 -31.73
C ASN A 49 2.33 -6.35 -30.88
N PRO A 50 1.31 -6.99 -31.50
CA PRO A 50 0.24 -7.65 -30.76
C PRO A 50 0.74 -8.87 -29.97
N VAL A 51 1.68 -9.63 -30.51
CA VAL A 51 2.21 -10.84 -29.87
C VAL A 51 3.08 -10.48 -28.68
N GLY A 52 4.06 -9.58 -28.87
CA GLY A 52 4.94 -9.11 -27.79
C GLY A 52 4.14 -8.43 -26.67
N THR A 53 3.15 -7.60 -27.03
CA THR A 53 2.29 -6.95 -26.04
C THR A 53 1.41 -7.95 -25.29
N ALA A 54 0.86 -8.97 -25.94
CA ALA A 54 0.08 -10.00 -25.26
C ALA A 54 0.92 -10.79 -24.25
N ILE A 55 2.14 -11.18 -24.64
CA ILE A 55 3.09 -11.87 -23.74
C ILE A 55 3.46 -10.98 -22.57
N GLY A 56 3.89 -9.74 -22.86
CA GLY A 56 4.24 -8.74 -21.85
C GLY A 56 3.09 -8.50 -20.89
N PHE A 57 1.88 -8.29 -21.40
CA PHE A 57 0.68 -8.05 -20.58
C PHE A 57 0.39 -9.22 -19.65
N VAL A 58 0.34 -10.45 -20.17
CA VAL A 58 0.01 -11.64 -19.36
C VAL A 58 1.08 -11.88 -18.30
N LEU A 59 2.35 -11.94 -18.69
CA LEU A 59 3.43 -12.27 -17.76
C LEU A 59 3.63 -11.18 -16.71
N SER A 60 3.62 -9.90 -17.12
CA SER A 60 3.75 -8.77 -16.18
C SER A 60 2.57 -8.69 -15.23
N THR A 61 1.35 -8.96 -15.70
CA THR A 61 0.16 -8.99 -14.81
C THR A 61 0.29 -10.09 -13.76
N VAL A 62 0.76 -11.28 -14.13
CA VAL A 62 0.96 -12.38 -13.17
C VAL A 62 2.02 -12.02 -12.14
N ALA A 63 3.19 -11.54 -12.58
CA ALA A 63 4.28 -11.17 -11.68
C ALA A 63 3.86 -10.03 -10.73
N ILE A 64 3.29 -8.96 -11.27
CA ILE A 64 2.88 -7.80 -10.47
C ILE A 64 1.68 -8.10 -9.59
N ALA A 65 0.79 -9.02 -9.95
CA ALA A 65 -0.25 -9.48 -9.04
C ALA A 65 0.34 -10.08 -7.75
N VAL A 66 1.44 -10.85 -7.83
CA VAL A 66 2.13 -11.37 -6.64
C VAL A 66 2.69 -10.23 -5.79
N VAL A 67 3.29 -9.21 -6.42
CA VAL A 67 3.83 -8.02 -5.74
C VAL A 67 2.72 -7.24 -5.02
N VAL A 68 1.61 -6.95 -5.71
CA VAL A 68 0.45 -6.26 -5.14
C VAL A 68 -0.12 -7.06 -3.97
N LEU A 69 -0.24 -8.38 -4.11
CA LEU A 69 -0.69 -9.25 -3.02
C LEU A 69 0.26 -9.24 -1.83
N ALA A 70 1.58 -9.11 -2.03
CA ALA A 70 2.55 -8.98 -0.94
C ALA A 70 2.36 -7.67 -0.16
N TYR A 71 2.13 -6.54 -0.83
CA TYR A 71 1.85 -5.26 -0.17
C TYR A 71 0.48 -5.24 0.52
N VAL A 72 -0.58 -5.76 -0.13
CA VAL A 72 -1.91 -5.89 0.51
C VAL A 72 -1.85 -6.87 1.68
N TRP A 73 -1.00 -7.89 1.61
CA TRP A 73 -0.77 -8.80 2.73
C TRP A 73 -0.07 -8.09 3.90
N LEU A 74 0.88 -7.18 3.62
CA LEU A 74 1.57 -6.39 4.63
C LEU A 74 0.57 -5.52 5.42
N ASP A 75 -0.37 -4.88 4.72
CA ASP A 75 -1.37 -3.93 5.24
C ASP A 75 -2.64 -4.57 5.85
N ARG A 76 -2.51 -5.75 6.47
CA ARG A 76 -3.71 -6.53 6.85
C ARG A 76 -4.37 -6.08 8.16
N TRP A 77 -3.69 -5.27 8.99
CA TRP A 77 -4.24 -4.84 10.28
C TRP A 77 -5.16 -3.63 10.15
N GLU A 78 -4.79 -2.64 9.33
CA GLU A 78 -5.52 -1.40 9.04
C GLU A 78 -5.69 -1.29 7.52
N PRO A 79 -6.55 -2.09 6.87
CA PRO A 79 -6.60 -2.15 5.41
C PRO A 79 -6.97 -0.80 4.79
N GLU A 80 -6.09 -0.29 3.94
CA GLU A 80 -6.27 0.97 3.24
C GLU A 80 -7.49 0.97 2.30
N PRO A 81 -8.12 2.13 2.05
CA PRO A 81 -9.25 2.22 1.14
C PRO A 81 -8.91 1.71 -0.27
N PRO A 82 -9.63 0.71 -0.82
CA PRO A 82 -9.28 0.10 -2.11
C PRO A 82 -9.15 1.08 -3.27
N ARG A 83 -9.93 2.17 -3.24
CA ARG A 83 -9.88 3.23 -4.26
C ARG A 83 -8.55 3.98 -4.27
N LEU A 84 -7.91 4.14 -3.12
CA LEU A 84 -6.60 4.81 -3.03
C LEU A 84 -5.48 3.86 -3.45
N LEU A 85 -5.60 2.57 -3.14
CA LEU A 85 -4.68 1.54 -3.65
C LEU A 85 -4.72 1.45 -5.19
N ILE A 86 -5.93 1.46 -5.77
CA ILE A 86 -6.11 1.52 -7.22
C ILE A 86 -5.56 2.83 -7.79
N LEU A 87 -5.78 3.96 -7.12
CA LEU A 87 -5.22 5.25 -7.54
C LEU A 87 -3.69 5.21 -7.57
N ALA A 88 -3.06 4.64 -6.53
CA ALA A 88 -1.61 4.51 -6.43
C ALA A 88 -1.05 3.67 -7.59
N PHE A 89 -1.64 2.50 -7.82
CA PHE A 89 -1.26 1.63 -8.93
C PHE A 89 -1.44 2.33 -10.28
N LEU A 90 -2.61 2.93 -10.52
CA LEU A 90 -2.90 3.61 -11.78
C LEU A 90 -2.04 4.85 -11.99
N TRP A 91 -1.68 5.59 -10.93
CA TRP A 91 -0.72 6.69 -11.04
C TRP A 91 0.63 6.20 -11.58
N GLY A 92 1.14 5.11 -11.00
CA GLY A 92 2.34 4.43 -11.48
C GLY A 92 2.23 4.01 -12.94
N ALA A 93 1.15 3.30 -13.27
CA ALA A 93 0.89 2.73 -14.60
C ALA A 93 0.42 3.76 -15.66
N SER A 94 0.41 5.05 -15.38
CA SER A 94 -0.01 6.07 -16.35
C SER A 94 0.80 7.35 -16.23
N VAL A 95 0.44 8.24 -15.30
CA VAL A 95 1.05 9.56 -15.11
C VAL A 95 2.55 9.43 -14.93
N ALA A 96 3.00 8.53 -14.05
CA ALA A 96 4.42 8.38 -13.77
C ALA A 96 5.19 7.90 -15.01
N VAL A 97 4.69 6.92 -15.76
CA VAL A 97 5.32 6.46 -17.01
C VAL A 97 5.36 7.56 -18.08
N ILE A 98 4.24 8.25 -18.32
CA ILE A 98 4.19 9.33 -19.34
C ILE A 98 5.16 10.45 -19.00
N VAL A 99 5.12 10.94 -17.76
CA VAL A 99 6.01 12.01 -17.30
C VAL A 99 7.45 11.56 -17.43
N SER A 100 7.75 10.31 -17.09
CA SER A 100 9.11 9.77 -17.16
C SER A 100 9.61 9.68 -18.60
N ILE A 101 8.80 9.15 -19.52
CA ILE A 101 9.18 9.07 -20.94
C ILE A 101 9.46 10.47 -21.49
N VAL A 102 8.54 11.43 -21.29
CA VAL A 102 8.68 12.79 -21.82
C VAL A 102 9.92 13.49 -21.27
N LEU A 103 10.13 13.43 -19.96
CA LEU A 103 11.27 14.09 -19.34
C LEU A 103 12.59 13.39 -19.65
N SER A 104 12.61 12.05 -19.76
CA SER A 104 13.81 11.29 -20.13
C SER A 104 14.22 11.58 -21.57
N LEU A 105 13.26 11.69 -22.51
CA LEU A 105 13.55 12.09 -23.89
C LEU A 105 14.11 13.51 -23.95
N TRP A 106 13.53 14.45 -23.19
CA TRP A 106 14.07 15.80 -23.09
C TRP A 106 15.50 15.81 -22.50
N PHE A 107 15.73 15.06 -21.43
CA PHE A 107 17.04 14.94 -20.79
C PHE A 107 18.10 14.33 -21.73
N GLU A 108 17.75 13.34 -22.54
CA GLU A 108 18.65 12.75 -23.55
C GLU A 108 19.15 13.81 -24.53
N THR A 109 18.30 14.74 -24.98
CA THR A 109 18.72 15.81 -25.91
C THR A 109 19.75 16.78 -25.31
N LEU A 110 19.79 16.91 -23.98
CA LEU A 110 20.77 17.76 -23.29
C LEU A 110 22.11 17.05 -23.06
N VAL A 111 22.06 15.76 -22.72
CA VAL A 111 23.24 14.99 -22.30
C VAL A 111 23.88 14.25 -23.47
N ASN A 112 23.12 13.99 -24.53
CA ASN A 112 23.57 13.33 -25.75
C ASN A 112 22.92 13.98 -26.99
N PRO A 113 23.35 15.20 -27.37
CA PRO A 113 22.74 15.94 -28.49
C PRO A 113 22.81 15.19 -29.83
N GLY A 114 23.76 14.26 -30.00
CA GLY A 114 23.93 13.42 -31.19
C GLY A 114 23.15 12.09 -31.15
N ALA A 115 22.35 11.83 -30.12
CA ALA A 115 21.68 10.53 -29.92
C ALA A 115 20.87 10.04 -31.14
N VAL A 116 20.23 10.98 -31.84
CA VAL A 116 19.41 10.69 -33.03
C VAL A 116 20.29 10.21 -34.20
N GLU A 117 21.50 10.75 -34.32
CA GLU A 117 22.44 10.45 -35.41
C GLU A 117 23.20 9.15 -35.14
N THR A 118 23.55 8.89 -33.88
CA THR A 118 24.35 7.71 -33.48
C THR A 118 23.51 6.50 -33.08
N ALA A 119 22.18 6.65 -32.97
CA ALA A 119 21.26 5.67 -32.40
C ALA A 119 21.74 5.08 -31.05
N SER A 120 22.55 5.84 -30.29
CA SER A 120 23.15 5.40 -29.05
C SER A 120 22.49 6.10 -27.87
N VAL A 121 22.18 5.36 -26.81
CA VAL A 121 21.67 5.93 -25.55
C VAL A 121 22.84 6.20 -24.60
N SER A 122 22.86 7.37 -23.97
CA SER A 122 23.92 7.73 -23.02
C SER A 122 23.84 6.92 -21.72
N PHE A 123 24.99 6.45 -21.22
CA PHE A 123 25.11 5.83 -19.89
C PHE A 123 24.55 6.75 -18.80
N VAL A 124 24.82 8.06 -18.89
CA VAL A 124 24.34 9.03 -17.89
C VAL A 124 22.80 9.09 -17.89
N SER A 125 22.18 9.01 -19.06
CA SER A 125 20.72 9.03 -19.17
C SER A 125 20.08 7.79 -18.56
N VAL A 126 20.65 6.61 -18.78
CA VAL A 126 20.10 5.35 -18.25
C VAL A 126 20.39 5.17 -16.76
N ALA A 127 21.63 5.45 -16.33
CA ALA A 127 22.09 5.20 -14.96
C ALA A 127 21.78 6.34 -13.98
N VAL A 128 21.53 7.56 -14.46
CA VAL A 128 21.29 8.73 -13.61
C VAL A 128 19.99 9.43 -13.98
N GLY A 129 19.81 9.78 -15.26
CA GLY A 129 18.65 10.55 -15.73
C GLY A 129 17.33 9.85 -15.47
N ALA A 130 17.18 8.63 -15.97
CA ALA A 130 15.98 7.81 -15.80
C ALA A 130 15.64 7.58 -14.31
N PRO A 131 16.56 7.10 -13.45
CA PRO A 131 16.30 6.97 -12.01
C PRO A 131 15.84 8.27 -11.34
N LEU A 132 16.49 9.40 -11.64
CA LEU A 132 16.13 10.70 -11.09
C LEU A 132 14.68 11.07 -11.46
N ILE A 133 14.39 11.01 -12.75
CA ILE A 133 13.11 11.42 -13.33
C ILE A 133 11.98 10.49 -12.87
N GLU A 134 12.20 9.18 -12.98
CA GLU A 134 11.19 8.19 -12.68
C GLU A 134 10.83 8.15 -11.20
N GLU A 135 11.82 8.15 -10.30
CA GLU A 135 11.53 8.14 -8.87
C GLU A 135 10.87 9.46 -8.43
N ALA A 136 11.11 10.57 -9.14
CA ALA A 136 10.41 11.83 -8.91
C ALA A 136 8.95 11.73 -9.38
N ALA A 137 8.70 11.18 -10.56
CA ALA A 137 7.36 11.01 -11.13
C ALA A 137 6.50 10.03 -10.29
N LYS A 138 7.10 8.94 -9.80
CA LYS A 138 6.50 8.00 -8.85
C LYS A 138 6.28 8.68 -7.49
N GLY A 139 7.31 9.31 -6.94
CA GLY A 139 7.27 9.97 -5.64
C GLY A 139 6.27 11.13 -5.54
N ALA A 140 6.00 11.82 -6.65
CA ALA A 140 4.98 12.88 -6.70
C ALA A 140 3.61 12.40 -6.19
N PHE A 141 3.25 11.13 -6.37
CA PHE A 141 2.04 10.56 -5.80
C PHE A 141 1.99 10.68 -4.27
N LEU A 142 3.07 10.32 -3.59
CA LEU A 142 3.14 10.39 -2.13
C LEU A 142 3.05 11.85 -1.66
N LEU A 143 3.69 12.78 -2.37
CA LEU A 143 3.57 14.20 -2.07
C LEU A 143 2.13 14.71 -2.22
N VAL A 144 1.40 14.27 -3.25
CA VAL A 144 -0.03 14.56 -3.40
C VAL A 144 -0.83 13.96 -2.24
N MET A 145 -0.52 12.74 -1.82
CA MET A 145 -1.17 12.08 -0.68
C MET A 145 -0.93 12.81 0.65
N LEU A 146 0.21 13.50 0.81
CA LEU A 146 0.49 14.35 1.97
C LEU A 146 -0.37 15.63 2.03
N THR A 147 -1.15 15.94 0.98
CA THR A 147 -1.99 17.13 0.92
C THR A 147 -3.45 16.88 1.32
N GLY A 148 -4.11 17.92 1.85
CA GLY A 148 -5.55 17.94 2.09
C GLY A 148 -6.05 16.83 3.03
N ARG A 149 -7.14 16.17 2.66
CA ARG A 149 -7.78 15.10 3.46
C ARG A 149 -7.12 13.73 3.30
N ARG A 150 -6.32 13.50 2.26
CA ARG A 150 -5.68 12.20 1.98
C ARG A 150 -4.53 11.89 2.93
N ARG A 151 -3.93 12.92 3.52
CA ARG A 151 -2.90 12.79 4.57
C ARG A 151 -3.36 12.01 5.80
N HIS A 152 -4.67 11.78 5.94
CA HIS A 152 -5.24 10.99 7.03
C HIS A 152 -5.11 9.49 6.79
N GLU A 153 -4.82 9.07 5.56
CA GLU A 153 -4.59 7.67 5.18
C GLU A 153 -3.09 7.37 5.10
N MET A 154 -2.21 8.34 5.38
CA MET A 154 -0.78 8.10 5.59
C MET A 154 -0.50 8.41 7.04
N ASN A 155 -0.44 7.40 7.89
CA ASN A 155 -0.26 7.58 9.33
C ASN A 155 0.81 6.68 9.93
N SER A 156 1.04 5.54 9.28
CA SER A 156 1.98 4.53 9.69
C SER A 156 3.10 4.40 8.65
N LEU A 157 4.18 3.72 9.04
CA LEU A 157 5.22 3.36 8.10
C LEU A 157 4.66 2.37 7.06
N THR A 158 3.80 1.45 7.48
CA THR A 158 3.19 0.44 6.61
C THR A 158 2.40 1.10 5.48
N ASP A 159 1.58 2.11 5.77
CA ASP A 159 0.78 2.84 4.78
C ASP A 159 1.69 3.51 3.74
N CYS A 160 2.76 4.18 4.21
CA CYS A 160 3.73 4.84 3.34
C CYS A 160 4.42 3.83 2.41
N LEU A 161 4.77 2.66 2.92
CA LEU A 161 5.38 1.58 2.14
C LEU A 161 4.39 0.98 1.13
N VAL A 162 3.13 0.81 1.50
CA VAL A 162 2.09 0.23 0.64
C VAL A 162 1.75 1.17 -0.52
N TYR A 163 1.53 2.45 -0.24
CA TYR A 163 1.29 3.44 -1.29
C TYR A 163 2.48 3.60 -2.22
N ALA A 164 3.70 3.71 -1.69
CA ALA A 164 4.92 3.80 -2.49
C ALA A 164 5.14 2.54 -3.34
N GLY A 165 4.98 1.36 -2.73
CA GLY A 165 5.13 0.07 -3.38
C GLY A 165 4.13 -0.16 -4.50
N LEU A 166 2.87 0.24 -4.32
CA LEU A 166 1.85 0.12 -5.37
C LEU A 166 2.07 1.08 -6.53
N VAL A 167 2.57 2.30 -6.28
CA VAL A 167 3.00 3.19 -7.37
C VAL A 167 4.14 2.56 -8.15
N GLY A 168 5.16 2.05 -7.45
CA GLY A 168 6.29 1.35 -8.10
C GLY A 168 5.83 0.11 -8.86
N ALA A 169 4.88 -0.66 -8.33
CA ALA A 169 4.33 -1.85 -8.97
C ALA A 169 3.52 -1.51 -10.23
N GLY A 170 2.71 -0.45 -10.20
CA GLY A 170 1.99 0.03 -11.37
C GLY A 170 2.91 0.53 -12.47
N PHE A 171 3.98 1.25 -12.09
CA PHE A 171 5.01 1.67 -13.04
C PHE A 171 5.72 0.47 -13.67
N ALA A 172 6.18 -0.47 -12.85
CA ALA A 172 6.83 -1.70 -13.30
C ALA A 172 5.92 -2.49 -14.25
N TRP A 173 4.62 -2.62 -13.93
CA TRP A 173 3.67 -3.33 -14.77
C TRP A 173 3.61 -2.79 -16.19
N LEU A 174 3.51 -1.47 -16.36
CA LEU A 174 3.44 -0.89 -17.70
C LEU A 174 4.81 -0.90 -18.39
N GLU A 175 5.89 -0.64 -17.65
CA GLU A 175 7.25 -0.67 -18.17
C GLU A 175 7.64 -2.08 -18.66
N ASP A 176 7.35 -3.12 -17.89
CA ASP A 176 7.61 -4.50 -18.28
C ASP A 176 6.89 -4.86 -19.58
N ILE A 177 5.64 -4.41 -19.76
CA ILE A 177 4.91 -4.58 -21.03
C ILE A 177 5.62 -3.87 -22.17
N LEU A 178 6.05 -2.62 -21.97
CA LEU A 178 6.78 -1.85 -22.97
C LEU A 178 8.07 -2.56 -23.41
N TYR A 179 8.89 -3.01 -22.47
CA TYR A 179 10.15 -3.69 -22.76
C TYR A 179 9.95 -5.04 -23.44
N ILE A 180 8.99 -5.86 -22.98
CA ILE A 180 8.71 -7.18 -23.57
C ILE A 180 8.09 -7.02 -24.96
N ALA A 181 7.21 -6.02 -25.17
CA ALA A 181 6.60 -5.74 -26.46
C ALA A 181 7.61 -5.21 -27.50
N ASN A 182 8.73 -4.63 -27.07
CA ASN A 182 9.77 -4.13 -27.95
C ASN A 182 10.78 -5.21 -28.40
N GLY A 183 10.65 -6.46 -27.94
CA GLY A 183 11.48 -7.56 -28.44
C GLY A 183 11.17 -7.87 -29.91
N GLU A 184 12.21 -8.03 -30.74
CA GLU A 184 12.07 -8.26 -32.19
C GLU A 184 11.69 -9.72 -32.49
N SER A 185 11.95 -10.63 -31.55
CA SER A 185 11.58 -12.03 -31.63
C SER A 185 10.92 -12.55 -30.35
N LEU A 186 10.22 -13.68 -30.44
CA LEU A 186 9.68 -14.38 -29.28
C LEU A 186 10.78 -14.73 -28.26
N GLY A 187 11.96 -15.12 -28.72
CA GLY A 187 13.09 -15.45 -27.86
C GLY A 187 13.56 -14.25 -27.04
N GLU A 188 13.74 -13.11 -27.69
CA GLU A 188 14.14 -11.86 -27.01
C GLU A 188 13.08 -11.36 -26.02
N ALA A 189 11.81 -11.42 -26.39
CA ALA A 189 10.70 -11.07 -25.51
C ALA A 189 10.69 -11.95 -24.24
N LEU A 190 10.92 -13.27 -24.39
CA LEU A 190 10.97 -14.21 -23.28
C LEU A 190 12.21 -14.03 -22.40
N VAL A 191 13.37 -13.75 -22.97
CA VAL A 191 14.60 -13.44 -22.21
C VAL A 191 14.42 -12.15 -21.41
N THR A 192 13.87 -11.12 -22.05
CA THR A 192 13.55 -9.84 -21.38
C THR A 192 12.55 -10.05 -20.26
N ALA A 193 11.50 -10.84 -20.50
CA ALA A 193 10.53 -11.21 -19.47
C ALA A 193 11.18 -11.96 -18.31
N ALA A 194 12.07 -12.92 -18.56
CA ALA A 194 12.78 -13.63 -17.49
C ALA A 194 13.64 -12.67 -16.65
N MET A 195 14.41 -11.81 -17.30
CA MET A 195 15.28 -10.85 -16.61
C MET A 195 14.49 -9.84 -15.78
N ARG A 196 13.35 -9.35 -16.27
CA ARG A 196 12.54 -8.35 -15.56
C ARG A 196 11.63 -8.99 -14.49
N LEU A 197 10.91 -10.05 -14.86
CA LEU A 197 9.82 -10.58 -14.03
C LEU A 197 10.28 -11.59 -12.98
N ILE A 198 11.44 -12.25 -13.17
CA ILE A 198 12.00 -13.20 -12.19
C ILE A 198 13.06 -12.51 -11.34
N MET A 199 14.00 -11.80 -11.98
CA MET A 199 15.11 -11.18 -11.24
C MET A 199 14.71 -9.85 -10.62
N ALA A 200 13.78 -9.09 -11.21
CA ALA A 200 13.47 -7.73 -10.76
C ALA A 200 12.00 -7.45 -10.38
N PRO A 201 11.14 -8.42 -10.00
CA PRO A 201 9.70 -8.13 -9.82
C PRO A 201 9.42 -7.10 -8.72
N PHE A 202 10.31 -7.01 -7.73
CA PHE A 202 10.20 -6.06 -6.63
C PHE A 202 11.08 -4.82 -6.77
N ALA A 203 11.85 -4.67 -7.86
CA ALA A 203 12.84 -3.60 -7.99
C ALA A 203 12.23 -2.19 -7.84
N HIS A 204 11.32 -1.79 -8.74
CA HIS A 204 10.67 -0.48 -8.64
C HIS A 204 9.86 -0.29 -7.35
N PRO A 205 9.04 -1.26 -6.88
CA PRO A 205 8.42 -1.14 -5.57
C PRO A 205 9.43 -0.86 -4.45
N LEU A 206 10.56 -1.56 -4.40
CA LEU A 206 11.59 -1.35 -3.40
C LEU A 206 12.23 0.05 -3.50
N PHE A 207 12.58 0.50 -4.71
CA PHE A 207 13.15 1.83 -4.91
C PHE A 207 12.21 2.91 -4.39
N THR A 208 10.95 2.90 -4.85
CA THR A 208 9.98 3.92 -4.45
C THR A 208 9.64 3.82 -2.96
N THR A 209 9.66 2.63 -2.35
CA THR A 209 9.50 2.52 -0.89
C THR A 209 10.59 3.23 -0.09
N MET A 210 11.81 3.40 -0.61
CA MET A 210 12.84 4.20 0.05
C MET A 210 12.41 5.66 0.21
N PHE A 211 11.75 6.21 -0.81
CA PHE A 211 11.12 7.53 -0.69
C PHE A 211 9.94 7.51 0.30
N GLY A 212 9.14 6.44 0.32
CA GLY A 212 8.09 6.22 1.33
C GLY A 212 8.61 6.24 2.78
N ILE A 213 9.80 5.67 3.04
CA ILE A 213 10.46 5.74 4.35
C ILE A 213 10.83 7.19 4.70
N GLY A 214 11.38 7.93 3.74
CA GLY A 214 11.67 9.37 3.90
C GLY A 214 10.42 10.18 4.22
N VAL A 215 9.32 9.90 3.53
CA VAL A 215 8.00 10.50 3.80
C VAL A 215 7.55 10.22 5.24
N TYR A 216 7.60 8.96 5.69
CA TYR A 216 7.22 8.60 7.06
C TYR A 216 8.01 9.40 8.11
N PHE A 217 9.33 9.49 7.97
CA PHE A 217 10.14 10.26 8.90
C PHE A 217 9.87 11.77 8.82
N ALA A 218 9.63 12.31 7.63
CA ALA A 218 9.27 13.71 7.44
C ALA A 218 7.96 14.05 8.17
N MET A 219 6.95 13.18 8.12
CA MET A 219 5.66 13.39 8.78
C MET A 219 5.77 13.51 10.30
N ASN A 220 6.80 12.90 10.90
CA ASN A 220 7.06 12.93 12.33
C ASN A 220 7.87 14.16 12.79
N ARG A 221 8.21 15.09 11.88
CA ARG A 221 8.96 16.31 12.21
C ARG A 221 8.06 17.55 12.17
N ARG A 222 8.39 18.56 12.98
CA ARG A 222 7.70 19.86 12.99
C ARG A 222 8.36 20.89 12.07
N GLY A 223 9.69 20.93 12.02
CA GLY A 223 10.45 21.91 11.24
C GLY A 223 10.49 21.61 9.74
N VAL A 224 10.31 22.64 8.91
CA VAL A 224 10.28 22.53 7.43
C VAL A 224 11.60 21.98 6.88
N ALA A 225 12.74 22.47 7.39
CA ALA A 225 14.06 22.00 6.96
C ALA A 225 14.27 20.50 7.26
N ALA A 226 13.87 20.04 8.45
CA ALA A 226 13.95 18.63 8.80
C ALA A 226 13.05 17.76 7.91
N LYS A 227 11.83 18.23 7.59
CA LYS A 227 10.93 17.54 6.65
C LYS A 227 11.55 17.40 5.27
N ALA A 228 12.05 18.50 4.71
CA ALA A 228 12.72 18.50 3.42
C ALA A 228 13.93 17.57 3.42
N GLY A 229 14.74 17.58 4.48
CA GLY A 229 15.88 16.68 4.64
C GLY A 229 15.50 15.19 4.56
N PHE A 230 14.45 14.75 5.28
CA PHE A 230 14.02 13.35 5.22
C PHE A 230 13.41 12.96 3.86
N LEU A 231 12.65 13.86 3.22
CA LEU A 231 12.13 13.63 1.88
C LEU A 231 13.26 13.50 0.85
N LEU A 232 14.22 14.42 0.87
CA LEU A 232 15.39 14.40 -0.02
C LEU A 232 16.26 13.17 0.22
N LEU A 233 16.47 12.76 1.47
CA LEU A 233 17.24 11.57 1.79
C LEU A 233 16.56 10.29 1.29
N GLY A 234 15.24 10.16 1.48
CA GLY A 234 14.50 9.01 0.96
C GLY A 234 14.49 8.97 -0.57
N TYR A 235 14.36 10.14 -1.20
CA TYR A 235 14.40 10.27 -2.66
C TYR A 235 15.79 9.93 -3.22
N ALA A 236 16.86 10.49 -2.63
CA ALA A 236 18.22 10.17 -3.00
C ALA A 236 18.52 8.67 -2.85
N GLY A 237 18.03 8.04 -1.78
CA GLY A 237 18.13 6.59 -1.59
C GLY A 237 17.44 5.80 -2.71
N ALA A 238 16.23 6.21 -3.10
CA ALA A 238 15.51 5.60 -4.22
C ALA A 238 16.29 5.73 -5.55
N VAL A 239 16.76 6.94 -5.85
CA VAL A 239 17.53 7.25 -7.08
C VAL A 239 18.84 6.47 -7.12
N VAL A 240 19.58 6.38 -6.00
CA VAL A 240 20.85 5.64 -5.94
C VAL A 240 20.63 4.15 -6.14
N MET A 241 19.62 3.57 -5.47
CA MET A 241 19.32 2.15 -5.63
C MET A 241 18.91 1.81 -7.07
N HIS A 242 18.04 2.65 -7.66
CA HIS A 242 17.57 2.46 -9.01
C HIS A 242 18.69 2.71 -10.04
N GLY A 243 19.49 3.75 -9.86
CA GLY A 243 20.64 4.04 -10.71
C GLY A 243 21.71 2.96 -10.66
N LEU A 244 21.98 2.37 -9.49
CA LEU A 244 22.89 1.25 -9.37
C LEU A 244 22.37 0.02 -10.13
N TRP A 245 21.08 -0.25 -10.05
CA TRP A 245 20.44 -1.32 -10.81
C TRP A 245 20.55 -1.09 -12.33
N ASN A 246 20.21 0.10 -12.81
CA ASN A 246 20.30 0.44 -14.24
C ASN A 246 21.74 0.49 -14.74
N ALA A 247 22.69 1.00 -13.95
CA ALA A 247 24.10 1.00 -14.31
C ALA A 247 24.63 -0.44 -14.46
N SER A 248 24.20 -1.35 -13.59
CA SER A 248 24.66 -2.74 -13.59
C SER A 248 24.27 -3.49 -14.87
N SER A 249 23.11 -3.19 -15.47
CA SER A 249 22.69 -3.83 -16.73
C SER A 249 23.52 -3.38 -17.93
N LEU A 250 24.09 -2.17 -17.89
CA LEU A 250 24.98 -1.65 -18.93
C LEU A 250 26.43 -2.12 -18.79
N MET A 251 26.84 -2.54 -17.58
CA MET A 251 28.21 -2.95 -17.27
C MET A 251 28.47 -4.46 -17.50
N GLY A 252 27.47 -5.19 -18.00
CA GLY A 252 27.56 -6.62 -18.32
C GLY A 252 27.03 -7.54 -17.21
N ALA A 253 26.99 -8.84 -17.51
CA ALA A 253 26.34 -9.84 -16.67
C ALA A 253 26.96 -9.94 -15.26
N GLU A 254 28.28 -9.88 -15.13
CA GLU A 254 28.96 -9.95 -13.83
C GLU A 254 28.54 -8.82 -12.90
N ALA A 255 28.48 -7.58 -13.40
CA ALA A 255 28.02 -6.42 -12.64
C ALA A 255 26.54 -6.55 -12.27
N TYR A 256 25.69 -6.95 -13.22
CA TYR A 256 24.26 -7.18 -13.00
C TYR A 256 24.00 -8.21 -11.89
N PHE A 257 24.60 -9.40 -11.99
CA PHE A 257 24.43 -10.46 -10.97
C PHE A 257 25.10 -10.09 -9.65
N GLY A 258 26.23 -9.36 -9.69
CA GLY A 258 26.89 -8.82 -8.49
C GLY A 258 25.98 -7.86 -7.72
N VAL A 259 25.39 -6.87 -8.39
CA VAL A 259 24.41 -5.95 -7.78
C VAL A 259 23.16 -6.71 -7.32
N TYR A 260 22.67 -7.68 -8.10
CA TYR A 260 21.52 -8.48 -7.71
C TYR A 260 21.77 -9.23 -6.38
N VAL A 261 22.85 -10.00 -6.28
CA VAL A 261 23.11 -10.85 -5.12
C VAL A 261 23.62 -10.07 -3.91
N LEU A 262 24.52 -9.10 -4.12
CA LEU A 262 25.19 -8.40 -3.01
C LEU A 262 24.42 -7.16 -2.53
N TRP A 263 23.52 -6.61 -3.36
CA TRP A 263 22.77 -5.40 -3.03
C TRP A 263 21.27 -5.65 -2.95
N MET A 264 20.65 -6.13 -4.03
CA MET A 264 19.20 -6.30 -4.08
C MET A 264 18.69 -7.36 -3.11
N VAL A 265 19.30 -8.56 -3.10
CA VAL A 265 18.85 -9.65 -2.22
C VAL A 265 18.91 -9.24 -0.74
N PRO A 266 20.01 -8.64 -0.21
CA PRO A 266 20.04 -8.15 1.16
C PRO A 266 19.01 -7.08 1.48
N ILE A 267 18.80 -6.12 0.57
CA ILE A 267 17.79 -5.06 0.78
C ILE A 267 16.38 -5.64 0.75
N PHE A 268 16.11 -6.58 -0.15
CA PHE A 268 14.83 -7.26 -0.21
C PHE A 268 14.57 -8.10 1.06
N ALA A 269 15.58 -8.84 1.53
CA ALA A 269 15.50 -9.57 2.80
C ALA A 269 15.25 -8.62 3.97
N LEU A 270 15.95 -7.48 4.03
CA LEU A 270 15.72 -6.44 5.04
C LEU A 270 14.29 -5.89 4.96
N ALA A 271 13.79 -5.59 3.76
CA ALA A 271 12.43 -5.11 3.56
C ALA A 271 11.38 -6.13 4.04
N ILE A 272 11.59 -7.42 3.76
CA ILE A 272 10.74 -8.51 4.27
C ILE A 272 10.78 -8.56 5.80
N VAL A 273 11.98 -8.54 6.40
CA VAL A 273 12.14 -8.58 7.86
C VAL A 273 11.47 -7.38 8.53
N LEU A 274 11.68 -6.16 7.99
CA LEU A 274 11.04 -4.95 8.49
C LEU A 274 9.52 -5.00 8.33
N GLY A 275 9.01 -5.48 7.20
CA GLY A 275 7.58 -5.65 6.96
C GLY A 275 6.93 -6.63 7.92
N VAL A 276 7.54 -7.81 8.12
CA VAL A 276 7.06 -8.82 9.08
C VAL A 276 7.11 -8.28 10.52
N ASN A 277 8.17 -7.55 10.88
CA ASN A 277 8.30 -6.94 12.20
C ASN A 277 7.29 -5.80 12.42
N SER A 278 7.04 -4.97 11.40
CA SER A 278 6.01 -3.91 11.44
C SER A 278 4.64 -4.51 11.71
N ARG A 279 4.27 -5.55 10.97
CA ARG A 279 3.01 -6.28 11.15
C ARG A 279 2.87 -6.90 12.55
N ARG A 280 3.96 -7.46 13.09
CA ARG A 280 3.96 -8.01 14.47
C ARG A 280 3.83 -6.88 15.51
N ARG A 281 4.39 -5.71 15.24
CA ARG A 281 4.27 -4.53 16.09
C ARG A 281 2.83 -4.02 16.11
N GLU A 282 2.17 -3.92 14.97
CA GLU A 282 0.75 -3.56 14.86
C GLU A 282 -0.13 -4.48 15.71
N GLN A 283 0.10 -5.79 15.64
CA GLN A 283 -0.58 -6.76 16.51
C GLN A 283 -0.38 -6.43 17.99
N ARG A 284 0.87 -6.19 18.41
CA ARG A 284 1.20 -5.88 19.81
C ARG A 284 0.54 -4.58 20.27
N ILE A 285 0.49 -3.57 19.40
CA ILE A 285 -0.18 -2.29 19.68
C ILE A 285 -1.65 -2.54 19.98
N VAL A 286 -2.37 -3.23 19.09
CA VAL A 286 -3.79 -3.56 19.30
C VAL A 286 -3.97 -4.33 20.61
N SER A 287 -3.21 -5.41 20.82
CA SER A 287 -3.29 -6.20 22.06
C SER A 287 -3.03 -5.38 23.32
N ALA A 288 -2.08 -4.45 23.30
CA ALA A 288 -1.74 -3.61 24.45
C ALA A 288 -2.82 -2.58 24.79
N LYS A 289 -3.64 -2.14 23.84
CA LYS A 289 -4.72 -1.15 24.08
C LYS A 289 -6.04 -1.78 24.51
N LEU A 290 -6.26 -3.07 24.23
CA LEU A 290 -7.52 -3.75 24.55
C LEU A 290 -7.90 -3.68 26.04
N PRO A 291 -7.01 -3.89 27.03
CA PRO A 291 -7.38 -3.79 28.45
C PRO A 291 -7.97 -2.43 28.82
N GLY A 292 -7.37 -1.33 28.34
CA GLY A 292 -7.88 0.01 28.57
C GLY A 292 -9.22 0.29 27.88
N MET A 293 -9.50 -0.38 26.75
CA MET A 293 -10.81 -0.31 26.09
C MET A 293 -11.88 -1.11 26.84
N VAL A 294 -11.50 -2.21 27.50
CA VAL A 294 -12.40 -2.97 28.40
C VAL A 294 -12.79 -2.12 29.60
N THR A 295 -11.82 -1.47 30.26
CA THR A 295 -12.08 -0.57 31.39
C THR A 295 -12.99 0.59 30.98
N ALA A 296 -12.82 1.11 29.76
CA ALA A 296 -13.67 2.19 29.22
C ALA A 296 -15.06 1.72 28.73
N GLY A 297 -15.38 0.42 28.81
CA GLY A 297 -16.67 -0.12 28.36
C GLY A 297 -16.87 -0.14 26.84
N LEU A 298 -15.81 0.07 26.05
CA LEU A 298 -15.87 0.09 24.59
C LEU A 298 -15.93 -1.33 23.99
N VAL A 299 -15.20 -2.26 24.61
CA VAL A 299 -15.15 -3.69 24.25
C VAL A 299 -15.37 -4.56 25.49
N THR A 300 -15.95 -5.74 25.30
CA THR A 300 -16.14 -6.69 26.41
C THR A 300 -14.87 -7.51 26.66
N PRO A 301 -14.70 -8.11 27.86
CA PRO A 301 -13.58 -9.02 28.12
C PRO A 301 -13.53 -10.21 27.16
N ALA A 302 -14.69 -10.74 26.74
CA ALA A 302 -14.77 -11.82 25.77
C ALA A 302 -14.29 -11.37 24.38
N GLU A 303 -14.69 -10.17 23.95
CA GLU A 303 -14.24 -9.59 22.68
C GLU A 303 -12.72 -9.37 22.64
N ALA A 304 -12.14 -8.91 23.75
CA ALA A 304 -10.71 -8.69 23.87
C ALA A 304 -9.89 -9.98 23.61
N THR A 305 -10.44 -11.17 23.87
CA THR A 305 -9.74 -12.45 23.64
C THR A 305 -9.44 -12.72 22.17
N TRP A 306 -10.27 -12.22 21.24
CA TRP A 306 -10.12 -12.50 19.82
C TRP A 306 -9.72 -11.28 18.99
N LEU A 307 -9.96 -10.05 19.48
CA LEU A 307 -9.59 -8.81 18.77
C LEU A 307 -8.07 -8.64 18.59
N GLY A 308 -7.26 -9.14 19.52
CA GLY A 308 -5.80 -9.00 19.52
C GLY A 308 -5.05 -9.91 18.54
N SER A 309 -5.74 -10.74 17.75
CA SER A 309 -5.10 -11.68 16.82
C SER A 309 -5.85 -11.75 15.50
N MET A 310 -5.14 -11.66 14.38
CA MET A 310 -5.74 -11.79 13.03
C MET A 310 -6.43 -13.13 12.82
N GLN A 311 -5.84 -14.21 13.34
CA GLN A 311 -6.39 -15.56 13.22
C GLN A 311 -7.68 -15.70 14.04
N ALA A 312 -7.66 -15.21 15.29
CA ALA A 312 -8.83 -15.24 16.15
C ALA A 312 -9.96 -14.35 15.62
N ARG A 313 -9.65 -13.14 15.10
CA ARG A 313 -10.60 -12.29 14.38
C ARG A 313 -11.23 -13.02 13.20
N LYS A 314 -10.44 -13.71 12.38
CA LYS A 314 -10.96 -14.49 11.24
C LYS A 314 -11.92 -15.59 11.69
N HIS A 315 -11.60 -16.29 12.78
CA HIS A 315 -12.48 -17.32 13.33
C HIS A 315 -13.77 -16.73 13.91
N ALA A 316 -13.70 -15.61 14.64
CA ALA A 316 -14.87 -14.92 15.16
C ALA A 316 -15.80 -14.43 14.03
N VAL A 317 -15.24 -13.86 12.95
CA VAL A 317 -16.00 -13.44 11.76
C VAL A 317 -16.59 -14.65 11.02
N ALA A 318 -15.87 -15.77 10.94
CA ALA A 318 -16.40 -17.01 10.37
C ALA A 318 -17.55 -17.60 11.21
N ALA A 319 -17.43 -17.57 12.55
CA ALA A 319 -18.50 -17.96 13.46
C ALA A 319 -19.73 -17.05 13.29
N ALA A 320 -19.53 -15.73 13.22
CA ALA A 320 -20.58 -14.77 12.92
C ALA A 320 -21.30 -15.07 11.59
N ARG A 321 -20.53 -15.51 10.57
CA ARG A 321 -21.08 -15.95 9.28
C ARG A 321 -21.95 -17.19 9.41
N GLY A 322 -21.58 -18.14 10.28
CA GLY A 322 -22.38 -19.34 10.55
C GLY A 322 -23.72 -19.02 11.20
N ILE A 323 -23.78 -17.97 12.03
CA ILE A 323 -25.00 -17.59 12.78
C ILE A 323 -25.93 -16.69 11.95
N HIS A 324 -25.39 -15.62 11.35
CA HIS A 324 -26.18 -14.58 10.68
C HIS A 324 -25.78 -14.34 9.21
N GLY A 325 -25.10 -15.31 8.59
CA GLY A 325 -24.71 -15.23 7.18
C GLY A 325 -23.71 -14.10 6.87
N LYS A 326 -23.67 -13.72 5.59
CA LYS A 326 -22.78 -12.63 5.11
C LYS A 326 -22.99 -11.30 5.87
N PRO A 327 -24.22 -10.83 6.15
CA PRO A 327 -24.43 -9.58 6.88
C PRO A 327 -23.82 -9.58 8.28
N GLY A 328 -23.97 -10.67 9.04
CA GLY A 328 -23.37 -10.79 10.38
C GLY A 328 -21.84 -10.78 10.34
N ALA A 329 -21.24 -11.49 9.39
CA ALA A 329 -19.80 -11.48 9.17
C ALA A 329 -19.26 -10.08 8.85
N THR A 330 -19.95 -9.36 7.96
CA THR A 330 -19.59 -7.98 7.59
C THR A 330 -19.70 -7.04 8.78
N ALA A 331 -20.76 -7.15 9.59
CA ALA A 331 -20.97 -6.30 10.76
C ALA A 331 -19.91 -6.53 11.85
N VAL A 332 -19.63 -7.81 12.19
CA VAL A 332 -18.57 -8.16 13.15
C VAL A 332 -17.19 -7.76 12.64
N GLY A 333 -16.94 -7.93 11.34
CA GLY A 333 -15.70 -7.47 10.71
C GLY A 333 -15.54 -5.95 10.78
N ALA A 334 -16.60 -5.19 10.52
CA ALA A 334 -16.59 -3.73 10.61
C ALA A 334 -16.35 -3.24 12.05
N PHE A 335 -16.99 -3.87 13.04
CA PHE A 335 -16.71 -3.60 14.45
C PHE A 335 -15.26 -3.87 14.81
N ALA A 336 -14.71 -5.02 14.40
CA ALA A 336 -13.32 -5.38 14.69
C ALA A 336 -12.33 -4.40 14.03
N ALA A 337 -12.58 -3.95 12.80
CA ALA A 337 -11.78 -2.93 12.14
C ALA A 337 -11.82 -1.60 12.90
N GLN A 338 -13.01 -1.18 13.33
CA GLN A 338 -13.22 0.07 14.05
C GLN A 338 -12.52 0.10 15.43
N VAL A 339 -12.43 -1.05 16.11
CA VAL A 339 -11.65 -1.18 17.34
C VAL A 339 -10.15 -1.05 17.08
N VAL A 340 -9.65 -1.59 15.96
CA VAL A 340 -8.24 -1.49 15.58
C VAL A 340 -7.85 -0.05 15.25
N GLU A 341 -8.67 0.67 14.49
CA GLU A 341 -8.50 2.11 14.22
C GLU A 341 -8.37 2.90 15.53
N LEU A 342 -9.31 2.67 16.47
CA LEU A 342 -9.27 3.33 17.77
C LEU A 342 -7.99 2.98 18.56
N ALA A 343 -7.50 1.73 18.46
CA ALA A 343 -6.26 1.32 19.12
C ALA A 343 -5.06 2.09 18.58
N PHE A 344 -4.97 2.28 17.26
CA PHE A 344 -3.91 3.05 16.64
C PHE A 344 -3.98 4.54 16.96
N VAL A 345 -5.19 5.12 17.05
CA VAL A 345 -5.35 6.51 17.49
C VAL A 345 -4.90 6.70 18.94
N LYS A 346 -5.29 5.80 19.85
CA LYS A 346 -4.83 5.82 21.25
C LYS A 346 -3.31 5.68 21.36
N ASP A 347 -2.73 4.72 20.64
CA ASP A 347 -1.28 4.51 20.62
C ASP A 347 -0.50 5.73 20.10
N ARG A 348 -1.05 6.43 19.12
CA ARG A 348 -0.46 7.66 18.58
C ARG A 348 -0.42 8.78 19.62
N ILE A 349 -1.49 8.93 20.39
CA ILE A 349 -1.56 9.90 21.49
C ILE A 349 -0.54 9.54 22.58
N ASP A 350 -0.50 8.26 22.99
CA ASP A 350 0.41 7.79 24.04
C ASP A 350 1.89 7.93 23.66
N ARG A 351 2.22 7.87 22.36
CA ARG A 351 3.58 8.13 21.84
C ARG A 351 3.94 9.62 21.74
N GLY A 352 3.06 10.53 22.17
CA GLY A 352 3.30 11.98 22.15
C GLY A 352 3.02 12.65 20.80
N PHE A 353 2.37 11.96 19.87
CA PHE A 353 1.95 12.50 18.57
C PHE A 353 0.49 12.99 18.57
N GLY A 354 -0.09 13.25 19.74
CA GLY A 354 -1.41 13.86 19.88
C GLY A 354 -1.38 15.35 19.50
N ASP A 355 -1.97 15.69 18.36
CA ASP A 355 -2.36 17.07 18.03
C ASP A 355 -3.88 17.24 18.18
N GLN A 356 -4.39 18.47 18.07
CA GLN A 356 -5.83 18.75 18.18
C GLN A 356 -6.68 17.88 17.24
N ARG A 357 -6.13 17.54 16.07
CA ARG A 357 -6.79 16.70 15.06
C ARG A 357 -6.81 15.23 15.46
N VAL A 358 -5.73 14.71 16.04
CA VAL A 358 -5.68 13.33 16.56
C VAL A 358 -6.59 13.18 17.78
N HIS A 359 -6.71 14.21 18.62
CA HIS A 359 -7.68 14.21 19.73
C HIS A 359 -9.14 14.27 19.23
N ALA A 360 -9.43 15.05 18.18
CA ALA A 360 -10.74 15.02 17.54
C ALA A 360 -11.03 13.62 16.95
N LEU A 361 -10.03 13.02 16.30
CA LEU A 361 -10.12 11.66 15.76
C LEU A 361 -10.40 10.63 16.86
N LEU A 362 -9.80 10.76 18.05
CA LEU A 362 -10.09 9.87 19.18
C LEU A 362 -11.58 9.86 19.55
N ALA A 363 -12.21 11.03 19.57
CA ALA A 363 -13.64 11.15 19.84
C ALA A 363 -14.48 10.54 18.72
N GLU A 364 -14.13 10.84 17.46
CA GLU A 364 -14.81 10.28 16.28
C GLU A 364 -14.72 8.75 16.24
N GLU A 365 -13.53 8.17 16.44
CA GLU A 365 -13.32 6.73 16.43
C GLU A 365 -14.01 6.03 17.61
N SER A 366 -14.04 6.67 18.79
CA SER A 366 -14.76 6.14 19.96
C SER A 366 -16.27 6.06 19.68
N TYR A 367 -16.84 7.11 19.08
CA TYR A 367 -18.23 7.12 18.65
C TYR A 367 -18.49 6.07 17.55
N ALA A 368 -17.57 5.94 16.61
CA ALA A 368 -17.69 4.95 15.54
C ALA A 368 -17.65 3.51 16.06
N VAL A 369 -16.88 3.21 17.12
CA VAL A 369 -16.92 1.89 17.80
C VAL A 369 -18.33 1.61 18.34
N HIS A 370 -18.97 2.59 19.00
CA HIS A 370 -20.34 2.44 19.48
C HIS A 370 -21.34 2.22 18.35
N ALA A 371 -21.23 3.00 17.26
CA ALA A 371 -22.08 2.85 16.10
C ALA A 371 -21.90 1.48 15.42
N ALA A 372 -20.65 1.01 15.28
CA ALA A 372 -20.33 -0.28 14.69
C ALA A 372 -20.85 -1.45 15.56
N ARG A 373 -20.77 -1.32 16.89
CA ARG A 373 -21.39 -2.28 17.82
C ARG A 373 -22.91 -2.32 17.65
N ALA A 374 -23.56 -1.16 17.58
CA ALA A 374 -25.01 -1.08 17.41
C ALA A 374 -25.47 -1.72 16.08
N ALA A 375 -24.66 -1.58 15.03
CA ALA A 375 -24.90 -2.20 13.73
C ALA A 375 -24.56 -3.71 13.68
N ALA A 376 -24.00 -4.28 14.74
CA ALA A 376 -23.54 -5.67 14.81
C ALA A 376 -24.25 -6.46 15.94
N PRO A 377 -25.58 -6.70 15.86
CA PRO A 377 -26.30 -7.47 16.87
C PRO A 377 -25.75 -8.89 17.04
N THR A 378 -25.09 -9.44 16.00
CA THR A 378 -24.37 -10.72 16.05
C THR A 378 -23.30 -10.78 17.15
N LEU A 379 -22.77 -9.65 17.62
CA LEU A 379 -21.82 -9.61 18.74
C LEU A 379 -22.42 -10.18 20.03
N GLN A 380 -23.73 -10.04 20.26
CA GLN A 380 -24.40 -10.61 21.43
C GLN A 380 -24.29 -12.14 21.45
N TRP A 381 -24.36 -12.76 20.27
CA TRP A 381 -24.20 -14.21 20.11
C TRP A 381 -22.74 -14.66 20.25
N LEU A 382 -21.79 -13.72 20.16
CA LEU A 382 -20.37 -13.94 20.42
C LEU A 382 -19.97 -13.57 21.86
N ALA A 383 -20.90 -13.18 22.74
CA ALA A 383 -20.58 -12.77 24.11
C ALA A 383 -19.88 -13.86 24.93
N GLY A 384 -20.13 -15.14 24.62
CA GLY A 384 -19.44 -16.29 25.20
C GLY A 384 -18.27 -16.81 24.36
N TYR A 385 -18.04 -16.28 23.17
CA TYR A 385 -16.99 -16.76 22.28
C TYR A 385 -15.61 -16.37 22.82
N ARG A 386 -14.80 -17.39 23.12
CA ARG A 386 -13.38 -17.24 23.41
C ARG A 386 -12.59 -17.78 22.24
N ALA A 387 -11.55 -17.05 21.84
CA ALA A 387 -10.60 -17.59 20.87
C ALA A 387 -10.06 -18.94 21.41
N PRO A 388 -9.99 -20.00 20.59
CA PRO A 388 -9.34 -21.24 21.01
C PRO A 388 -7.91 -20.88 21.44
N GLY A 389 -7.55 -21.26 22.68
CA GLY A 389 -6.23 -21.03 23.24
C GLY A 389 -5.17 -21.63 22.31
N ARG A 390 -4.06 -20.91 22.14
CA ARG A 390 -2.90 -21.43 21.43
C ARG A 390 -2.16 -22.44 22.27
#